data_AF-A0A8J3Y485-F1
#
_entry.id   AF-A0A8J3Y485-F1
#
_cell.length_a   1.000
_cell.length_b   1.000
_cell.length_c   1.000
_cell.angle_alpha   90.00
_cell.angle_beta   90.00
_cell.angle_gamma   90.00
#
_symmetry.space_group_name_H-M   'P 1'
#
loop_
_entity.id
_entity.type
_entity.pdbx_description
1 polymer ?
#
loop_
_entity_poly.entity_id
_entity_poly.type
_entity_poly.pdbx_seq_one_letter_code
_entity_poly.pdbx_strand_id
1 'polypeptide(L)'
;MRTLFPPWAHPAPGTVLDDSAWLVIDEPDTVVVPAAPALGRVDLDLGSRSLADVLTDIDAWAALDVAGIYLDRAPVNRYAIGPVALAVRVARRRGLHRIVLNPGAPTDPLYRDLEVRLCTFEGDWAAYQRWTGDGARPGDGHLVHGVPTALLTAARHLLARRGAGFGVATDAPGPTRASVAGAGSAGS
;
A
#
# COMPACT_ATOMS: atom_id res chain seq x y z
N MET A 1 -3.64 1.74 -16.33
CA MET A 1 -3.21 1.51 -14.94
C MET A 1 -3.98 2.45 -14.04
N ARG A 2 -4.50 1.96 -12.91
CA ARG A 2 -5.20 2.78 -11.93
C ARG A 2 -4.22 3.60 -11.07
N THR A 3 -4.54 4.84 -10.72
CA THR A 3 -3.70 5.59 -9.77
C THR A 3 -4.08 5.23 -8.33
N LEU A 4 -3.11 4.85 -7.50
CA LEU A 4 -3.30 4.73 -6.04
C LEU A 4 -2.38 5.75 -5.38
N PHE A 5 -2.95 6.67 -4.60
CA PHE A 5 -2.21 7.65 -3.84
C PHE A 5 -2.01 7.13 -2.41
N PRO A 6 -0.79 6.67 -2.07
CA PRO A 6 -0.46 6.31 -0.69
C PRO A 6 -0.43 7.58 0.19
N PRO A 7 -0.43 7.43 1.52
CA PRO A 7 -0.53 8.56 2.45
C PRO A 7 0.57 9.63 2.24
N TRP A 8 1.76 9.20 1.87
CA TRP A 8 2.92 10.05 1.63
C TRP A 8 2.97 10.71 0.24
N ALA A 9 1.98 10.45 -0.62
CA ALA A 9 1.90 11.02 -1.97
C ALA A 9 0.49 11.50 -2.32
N HIS A 10 -0.24 12.06 -1.34
CA HIS A 10 -1.55 12.63 -1.62
C HIS A 10 -1.47 13.74 -2.69
N PRO A 11 -2.47 13.82 -3.57
CA PRO A 11 -2.55 14.90 -4.55
C PRO A 11 -2.76 16.24 -3.84
N ALA A 12 -2.31 17.32 -4.47
CA ALA A 12 -2.53 18.66 -3.93
C ALA A 12 -4.05 18.95 -3.81
N PRO A 13 -4.48 19.74 -2.79
CA PRO A 13 -5.88 20.13 -2.65
C PRO A 13 -6.45 20.75 -3.93
N GLY A 14 -7.64 20.33 -4.34
CA GLY A 14 -8.30 20.81 -5.57
C GLY A 14 -7.81 20.15 -6.86
N THR A 15 -6.87 19.20 -6.80
CA THR A 15 -6.51 18.37 -7.96
C THR A 15 -7.73 17.55 -8.38
N VAL A 16 -8.16 17.69 -9.64
CA VAL A 16 -9.19 16.84 -10.23
C VAL A 16 -8.61 15.44 -10.41
N LEU A 17 -9.20 14.46 -9.75
CA LEU A 17 -8.77 13.07 -9.83
C LEU A 17 -9.58 12.32 -10.89
N ASP A 18 -8.94 11.33 -11.51
CA ASP A 18 -9.64 10.40 -12.38
C ASP A 18 -10.59 9.51 -11.54
N ASP A 19 -11.74 9.11 -12.10
CA ASP A 19 -12.73 8.25 -11.42
C ASP A 19 -12.18 6.88 -11.01
N SER A 20 -11.01 6.51 -11.53
CA SER A 20 -10.31 5.29 -11.16
C SER A 20 -9.38 5.50 -9.96
N ALA A 21 -9.07 6.71 -9.54
CA ALA A 21 -8.11 6.95 -8.46
C ALA A 21 -8.57 6.33 -7.13
N TRP A 22 -7.60 5.86 -6.34
CA TRP A 22 -7.81 5.48 -4.94
C TRP A 22 -6.95 6.35 -4.04
N LEU A 23 -7.54 6.83 -2.95
CA LEU A 23 -6.85 7.59 -1.91
C LEU A 23 -6.69 6.70 -0.68
N VAL A 24 -5.47 6.53 -0.18
CA VAL A 24 -5.24 5.84 1.09
C VAL A 24 -5.26 6.85 2.23
N ILE A 25 -6.16 6.67 3.19
CA ILE A 25 -6.33 7.56 4.34
C ILE A 25 -5.68 6.91 5.58
N ASP A 26 -4.83 7.66 6.29
CA ASP A 26 -4.15 7.15 7.49
C ASP A 26 -5.01 7.20 8.74
N GLU A 27 -5.76 8.28 8.92
CA GLU A 27 -6.45 8.56 10.16
C GLU A 27 -7.97 8.69 9.90
N PRO A 28 -8.82 7.93 10.60
CA PRO A 28 -10.28 7.97 10.46
C PRO A 28 -10.87 9.38 10.56
N ASP A 29 -10.29 10.21 11.43
CA ASP A 29 -10.76 11.57 11.73
C ASP A 29 -10.42 12.60 10.63
N THR A 30 -9.64 12.20 9.62
CA THR A 30 -9.26 13.06 8.49
C THR A 30 -10.18 12.93 7.28
N VAL A 31 -11.19 12.04 7.33
CA VAL A 31 -12.11 11.81 6.22
C VAL A 31 -13.12 12.94 6.09
N VAL A 32 -12.76 13.97 5.32
CA VAL A 32 -13.72 14.79 4.57
C VAL A 32 -14.18 13.97 3.36
N VAL A 33 -15.44 14.13 2.90
CA VAL A 33 -15.99 13.44 1.71
C VAL A 33 -14.92 13.40 0.61
N PRO A 34 -14.33 12.23 0.33
CA PRO A 34 -13.12 12.18 -0.46
C PRO A 34 -13.47 12.37 -1.94
N ALA A 35 -12.63 13.12 -2.66
CA ALA A 35 -12.82 13.40 -4.10
C ALA A 35 -12.71 12.14 -4.99
N ALA A 36 -12.26 11.01 -4.42
CA ALA A 36 -12.17 9.71 -5.05
C ALA A 36 -12.40 8.62 -3.98
N PRO A 37 -12.71 7.37 -4.38
CA PRO A 37 -12.93 6.29 -3.42
C PRO A 37 -11.74 6.11 -2.47
N ALA A 38 -12.00 6.25 -1.17
CA ALA A 38 -11.01 6.13 -0.11
C ALA A 38 -10.79 4.66 0.32
N LEU A 39 -9.56 4.33 0.69
CA LEU A 39 -9.16 3.09 1.34
C LEU A 39 -8.55 3.43 2.71
N GLY A 40 -9.07 2.83 3.77
CA GLY A 40 -8.51 3.01 5.11
C GLY A 40 -7.19 2.27 5.28
N ARG A 41 -6.13 2.92 5.75
CA ARG A 41 -4.86 2.26 6.03
C ARG A 41 -4.95 1.44 7.30
N VAL A 42 -4.52 0.19 7.22
CA VAL A 42 -4.30 -0.67 8.38
C VAL A 42 -2.86 -1.16 8.31
N ASP A 43 -2.06 -0.74 9.28
CA ASP A 43 -0.65 -1.09 9.34
C ASP A 43 -0.46 -2.46 9.98
N LEU A 44 0.17 -3.38 9.26
CA LEU A 44 0.46 -4.74 9.76
C LEU A 44 1.82 -4.85 10.47
N ASP A 45 2.65 -3.81 10.42
CA ASP A 45 4.01 -3.76 11.00
C ASP A 45 4.84 -5.02 10.69
N LEU A 46 4.85 -5.43 9.42
CA LEU A 46 5.53 -6.63 8.92
C LEU A 46 5.08 -7.93 9.61
N GLY A 47 3.85 -7.94 10.14
CA GLY A 47 3.24 -9.06 10.86
C GLY A 47 3.54 -9.09 12.36
N SER A 48 4.20 -8.08 12.93
CA SER A 48 4.48 -8.01 14.36
C SER A 48 3.26 -7.57 15.19
N ARG A 49 2.33 -6.83 14.57
CA ARG A 49 1.17 -6.26 15.24
C ARG A 49 0.21 -7.35 15.69
N SER A 50 -0.42 -7.16 16.85
CA SER A 50 -1.38 -8.13 17.33
C SER A 50 -2.58 -8.20 16.39
N LEU A 51 -3.11 -9.40 16.20
CA LEU A 51 -4.30 -9.59 15.37
C LEU A 51 -5.50 -8.80 15.93
N ALA A 52 -5.63 -8.68 17.25
CA ALA A 52 -6.72 -7.94 17.87
C ALA A 52 -6.68 -6.45 17.49
N ASP A 53 -5.49 -5.84 17.48
CA ASP A 53 -5.33 -4.43 17.09
C ASP A 53 -5.65 -4.23 15.60
N VAL A 54 -5.15 -5.13 14.74
CA VAL A 54 -5.45 -5.10 13.29
C VAL A 54 -6.95 -5.21 13.03
N LEU A 55 -7.66 -6.10 13.74
CA LEU A 55 -9.11 -6.23 13.57
C LEU A 55 -9.88 -5.02 14.13
N THR A 56 -9.36 -4.40 15.18
CA THR A 56 -9.93 -3.16 15.75
C THR A 56 -9.85 -2.02 14.73
N ASP A 57 -8.71 -1.86 14.05
CA ASP A 57 -8.55 -0.85 13.00
C ASP A 57 -9.50 -1.13 11.81
N ILE A 58 -9.68 -2.39 11.43
CA ILE A 58 -10.64 -2.77 10.37
C ILE A 58 -12.07 -2.41 10.76
N ASP A 59 -12.46 -2.69 12.00
CA ASP A 59 -13.80 -2.36 12.50
C ASP A 59 -14.00 -0.83 12.60
N ALA A 60 -12.96 -0.06 12.93
CA ALA A 60 -13.01 1.41 12.89
C ALA A 60 -13.23 1.93 11.46
N TRP A 61 -12.50 1.41 10.48
CA TRP A 61 -12.71 1.79 9.08
C TRP A 61 -14.08 1.36 8.54
N ALA A 62 -14.60 0.21 8.98
CA ALA A 62 -15.93 -0.27 8.59
C ALA A 62 -17.08 0.64 9.10
N ALA A 63 -16.84 1.45 10.13
CA ALA A 63 -17.80 2.42 10.62
C ALA A 63 -17.86 3.71 9.76
N LEU A 64 -16.94 3.87 8.81
CA LEU A 64 -16.84 5.03 7.92
C LEU A 64 -17.24 4.69 6.49
N ASP A 65 -17.59 5.72 5.72
CA ASP A 65 -17.90 5.60 4.29
C ASP A 65 -16.63 5.52 3.44
N VAL A 66 -15.87 4.43 3.60
CA VAL A 66 -14.70 4.11 2.79
C VAL A 66 -14.98 2.94 1.86
N ALA A 67 -14.35 2.92 0.69
CA ALA A 67 -14.58 1.91 -0.32
C ALA A 67 -13.85 0.59 -0.03
N GLY A 68 -12.95 0.57 0.95
CA GLY A 68 -12.20 -0.62 1.35
C GLY A 68 -10.98 -0.28 2.22
N ILE A 69 -9.97 -1.16 2.19
CA ILE A 69 -8.78 -1.05 3.04
C ILE A 69 -7.48 -1.26 2.27
N TYR A 70 -6.44 -0.62 2.79
CA TYR A 70 -5.06 -0.75 2.38
C TYR A 70 -4.26 -1.36 3.53
N LEU A 71 -3.94 -2.65 3.42
CA LEU A 71 -3.16 -3.40 4.39
C LEU A 71 -1.67 -3.12 4.14
N ASP A 72 -1.11 -2.21 4.92
CA ASP A 72 0.23 -1.67 4.73
C ASP A 72 1.30 -2.47 5.49
N ARG A 73 2.55 -2.39 5.00
CA ARG A 73 3.72 -3.09 5.55
C ARG A 73 3.42 -4.57 5.81
N ALA A 74 2.81 -5.24 4.84
CA ALA A 74 2.48 -6.66 4.95
C ALA A 74 3.74 -7.54 4.94
N PRO A 75 3.76 -8.66 5.69
CA PRO A 75 4.84 -9.62 5.60
C PRO A 75 4.87 -10.32 4.23
N VAL A 76 6.05 -10.77 3.80
CA VAL A 76 6.26 -11.45 2.51
C VAL A 76 6.40 -12.96 2.60
N ASN A 77 6.70 -13.50 3.79
CA ASN A 77 7.04 -14.90 3.97
C ASN A 77 5.80 -15.78 4.16
N ARG A 78 5.86 -17.04 3.71
CA ARG A 78 4.75 -18.01 3.82
C ARG A 78 4.23 -18.27 5.23
N TYR A 79 5.04 -18.08 6.26
CA TYR A 79 4.65 -18.42 7.64
C TYR A 79 3.79 -17.33 8.29
N ALA A 80 3.80 -16.12 7.73
CA ALA A 80 3.05 -14.98 8.24
C ALA A 80 1.71 -14.73 7.51
N ILE A 81 1.31 -15.61 6.58
CA ILE A 81 0.08 -15.43 5.79
C ILE A 81 -1.20 -15.57 6.61
N GLY A 82 -1.20 -16.39 7.68
CA GLY A 82 -2.40 -16.70 8.46
C GLY A 82 -3.13 -15.47 9.00
N PRO A 83 -2.46 -14.59 9.78
CA PRO A 83 -3.05 -13.34 10.25
C PRO A 83 -3.52 -12.42 9.12
N VAL A 84 -2.76 -12.32 8.02
CA VAL A 84 -3.13 -11.52 6.83
C VAL A 84 -4.41 -12.03 6.19
N ALA A 85 -4.53 -13.35 5.99
CA ALA A 85 -5.71 -13.99 5.44
C ALA A 85 -6.95 -13.73 6.29
N LEU A 86 -6.79 -13.74 7.62
CA LEU A 86 -7.87 -13.43 8.55
C LEU A 86 -8.29 -11.96 8.45
N ALA A 87 -7.34 -11.02 8.40
CA ALA A 87 -7.63 -9.60 8.21
C ALA A 87 -8.42 -9.36 6.90
N VAL A 88 -7.99 -9.96 5.79
CA VAL A 88 -8.71 -9.91 4.49
C VAL A 88 -10.14 -10.45 4.63
N ARG A 89 -10.31 -11.59 5.30
CA ARG A 89 -11.62 -12.22 5.50
C ARG A 89 -12.55 -11.34 6.34
N VAL A 90 -12.05 -10.76 7.43
CA VAL A 90 -12.85 -9.88 8.30
C VAL A 90 -13.24 -8.62 7.55
N ALA A 91 -12.31 -7.97 6.85
CA ALA A 91 -12.60 -6.80 6.03
C ALA A 91 -13.74 -7.06 5.03
N ARG A 92 -13.69 -8.17 4.28
CA ARG A 92 -14.78 -8.57 3.37
C ARG A 92 -16.12 -8.73 4.09
N ARG A 93 -16.14 -9.33 5.28
CA ARG A 93 -17.37 -9.50 6.08
C ARG A 93 -17.93 -8.18 6.60
N ARG A 94 -17.09 -7.17 6.75
CA ARG A 94 -17.48 -5.80 7.11
C ARG A 94 -17.86 -4.92 5.93
N GLY A 95 -17.92 -5.48 4.71
CA GLY A 95 -18.27 -4.73 3.50
C GLY A 95 -17.10 -4.01 2.83
N LEU A 96 -15.87 -4.14 3.38
CA LEU A 96 -14.67 -3.50 2.86
C LEU A 96 -14.07 -4.36 1.72
N HIS A 97 -14.71 -4.33 0.55
CA HIS A 97 -14.39 -5.26 -0.55
C HIS A 97 -13.19 -4.84 -1.42
N ARG A 98 -12.82 -3.56 -1.44
CA ARG A 98 -11.61 -3.11 -2.15
C ARG A 98 -10.40 -3.27 -1.24
N ILE A 99 -9.71 -4.39 -1.39
CA ILE A 99 -8.55 -4.71 -0.55
C ILE A 99 -7.29 -4.63 -1.39
N VAL A 100 -6.36 -3.79 -0.95
CA VAL A 100 -4.98 -3.74 -1.42
C VAL A 100 -4.09 -4.23 -0.30
N LEU A 101 -3.18 -5.15 -0.60
CA LEU A 101 -2.14 -5.62 0.31
C LEU A 101 -0.80 -5.07 -0.17
N ASN A 102 -0.13 -4.31 0.68
CA ASN A 102 1.15 -3.70 0.39
C ASN A 102 2.29 -4.28 1.23
N PRO A 103 2.96 -5.31 0.71
CA PRO A 103 4.27 -5.74 1.21
C PRO A 103 5.44 -4.86 0.73
N GLY A 104 5.25 -4.06 -0.34
CA GLY A 104 6.32 -3.29 -0.99
C GLY A 104 7.36 -4.12 -1.74
N ALA A 105 7.20 -5.44 -1.77
CA ALA A 105 8.08 -6.40 -2.41
C ALA A 105 7.29 -7.66 -2.84
N PRO A 106 7.79 -8.48 -3.77
CA PRO A 106 7.18 -9.76 -4.10
C PRO A 106 7.02 -10.65 -2.86
N THR A 107 5.85 -11.24 -2.69
CA THR A 107 5.52 -12.17 -1.59
C THR A 107 5.69 -13.63 -2.03
N ASP A 108 5.64 -14.55 -1.07
CA ASP A 108 5.40 -15.96 -1.34
C ASP A 108 4.14 -16.16 -2.21
N PRO A 109 4.13 -17.12 -3.16
CA PRO A 109 2.98 -17.36 -4.03
C PRO A 109 1.66 -17.63 -3.31
N LEU A 110 1.66 -18.15 -2.08
CA LEU A 110 0.44 -18.41 -1.31
C LEU A 110 -0.41 -17.15 -1.06
N TYR A 111 0.20 -15.96 -1.05
CA TYR A 111 -0.53 -14.70 -0.91
C TYR A 111 -1.48 -14.42 -2.09
N ARG A 112 -1.28 -15.10 -3.22
CA ARG A 112 -2.16 -14.97 -4.40
C ARG A 112 -3.53 -15.61 -4.16
N ASP A 113 -3.61 -16.61 -3.28
CA ASP A 113 -4.86 -17.30 -2.93
C ASP A 113 -5.81 -16.39 -2.13
N LEU A 114 -5.32 -15.24 -1.64
CA LEU A 114 -6.15 -14.23 -1.00
C LEU A 114 -7.04 -13.48 -2.00
N GLU A 115 -6.72 -13.53 -3.30
CA GLU A 115 -7.46 -12.85 -4.38
C GLU A 115 -7.63 -11.35 -4.10
N VAL A 116 -6.59 -10.72 -3.56
CA VAL A 116 -6.50 -9.27 -3.34
C VAL A 116 -5.46 -8.66 -4.27
N ARG A 117 -5.50 -7.33 -4.42
CA ARG A 117 -4.48 -6.62 -5.20
C ARG A 117 -3.19 -6.54 -4.40
N LEU A 118 -2.08 -7.02 -4.96
CA LEU A 118 -0.77 -6.97 -4.32
C LEU A 118 0.04 -5.80 -4.86
N CYS A 119 0.66 -5.02 -3.97
CA CYS A 119 1.68 -4.05 -4.33
C CYS A 119 3.06 -4.70 -4.17
N THR A 120 3.70 -5.06 -5.27
CA THR A 120 4.96 -5.84 -5.27
C THR A 120 6.21 -4.97 -5.38
N PHE A 121 6.05 -3.65 -5.47
CA PHE A 121 7.15 -2.72 -5.41
C PHE A 121 6.75 -1.45 -4.67
N GLU A 122 7.49 -1.10 -3.63
CA GLU A 122 7.50 0.23 -3.03
C GLU A 122 8.94 0.67 -2.77
N GLY A 123 9.36 1.78 -3.37
CA GLY A 123 10.73 2.27 -3.20
C GLY A 123 11.06 3.49 -4.05
N ASP A 124 12.30 3.96 -3.91
CA ASP A 124 12.77 5.14 -4.63
C ASP A 124 12.97 4.87 -6.14
N TRP A 125 13.04 5.95 -6.92
CA TRP A 125 13.24 5.90 -8.36
C TRP A 125 14.49 5.12 -8.77
N ALA A 126 15.60 5.26 -8.03
CA ALA A 126 16.85 4.57 -8.37
C ALA A 126 16.74 3.05 -8.15
N ALA A 127 16.09 2.62 -7.06
CA ALA A 127 15.76 1.24 -6.78
C ALA A 127 14.82 0.68 -7.85
N TYR A 128 13.81 1.46 -8.26
CA TYR A 128 12.89 1.05 -9.31
C TYR A 128 13.61 0.84 -10.64
N GLN A 129 14.52 1.74 -11.04
CA GLN A 129 15.28 1.59 -12.27
C GLN A 129 16.09 0.29 -12.32
N ARG A 130 16.66 -0.14 -11.18
CA ARG A 130 17.43 -1.39 -11.05
C ARG A 130 16.56 -2.63 -10.85
N TRP A 131 15.30 -2.48 -10.47
CA TRP A 131 14.41 -3.60 -10.18
C TRP A 131 14.09 -4.40 -11.45
N THR A 132 14.29 -5.72 -11.37
CA THR A 132 14.13 -6.67 -12.48
C THR A 132 12.68 -7.08 -12.70
N GLY A 133 11.81 -6.91 -11.71
CA GLY A 133 10.43 -7.40 -11.76
C GLY A 133 10.26 -8.84 -11.26
N ASP A 134 11.32 -9.51 -10.82
CA ASP A 134 11.27 -10.91 -10.41
C ASP A 134 10.25 -11.13 -9.29
N GLY A 135 9.34 -12.09 -9.49
CA GLY A 135 8.26 -12.41 -8.54
C GLY A 135 7.01 -11.53 -8.62
N ALA A 136 7.04 -10.42 -9.38
CA ALA A 136 5.84 -9.65 -9.70
C ALA A 136 5.06 -10.28 -10.86
N ARG A 137 3.76 -9.99 -10.93
CA ARG A 137 2.86 -10.42 -12.00
C ARG A 137 2.18 -9.20 -12.64
N PRO A 138 1.79 -9.27 -13.93
CA PRO A 138 0.97 -8.24 -14.53
C PRO A 138 -0.30 -7.99 -13.70
N GLY A 139 -0.61 -6.73 -13.44
CA GLY A 139 -1.71 -6.32 -12.57
C GLY A 139 -1.29 -5.92 -11.14
N ASP A 140 -0.07 -6.26 -10.73
CA ASP A 140 0.46 -5.85 -9.43
C ASP A 140 0.71 -4.34 -9.35
N GLY A 141 0.78 -3.84 -8.12
CA GLY A 141 0.98 -2.44 -7.80
C GLY A 141 2.45 -2.05 -7.71
N HIS A 142 2.80 -0.88 -8.24
CA HIS A 142 4.13 -0.28 -8.08
C HIS A 142 4.01 1.15 -7.53
N LEU A 143 4.62 1.40 -6.37
CA LEU A 143 4.71 2.72 -5.74
C LEU A 143 6.14 3.23 -5.83
N VAL A 144 6.35 4.31 -6.58
CA VAL A 144 7.67 4.83 -6.86
C VAL A 144 7.77 6.29 -6.43
N HIS A 145 8.68 6.55 -5.50
CA HIS A 145 8.89 7.88 -4.91
C HIS A 145 10.26 8.47 -5.29
N GLY A 146 10.46 9.75 -5.02
CA GLY A 146 11.70 10.46 -5.32
C GLY A 146 12.03 10.53 -6.82
N VAL A 147 11.02 10.45 -7.68
CA VAL A 147 11.20 10.59 -9.14
C VAL A 147 11.50 12.07 -9.44
N PRO A 148 12.59 12.40 -10.15
CA PRO A 148 12.80 13.78 -10.58
C PRO A 148 11.58 14.31 -11.35
N THR A 149 11.09 15.51 -11.04
CA THR A 149 9.85 16.06 -11.61
C THR A 149 9.82 15.99 -13.15
N ALA A 150 10.96 16.25 -13.80
CA ALA A 150 11.11 16.16 -15.26
C ALA A 150 10.91 14.74 -15.85
N LEU A 151 10.97 13.70 -15.02
CA LEU A 151 10.84 12.30 -15.40
C LEU A 151 9.50 11.68 -15.01
N LEU A 152 8.59 12.39 -14.36
CA LEU A 152 7.32 11.83 -13.86
C LEU A 152 6.50 11.14 -14.97
N THR A 153 6.36 11.77 -16.13
CA THR A 153 5.65 11.17 -17.28
C THR A 153 6.36 9.90 -17.77
N ALA A 154 7.69 9.92 -17.85
CA ALA A 154 8.47 8.76 -18.29
C ALA A 154 8.40 7.61 -17.28
N ALA A 155 8.42 7.92 -15.99
CA ALA A 155 8.27 6.96 -14.90
C ALA A 155 6.89 6.30 -14.94
N ARG A 156 5.80 7.07 -15.09
CA ARG A 156 4.44 6.53 -15.25
C ARG A 156 4.33 5.58 -16.45
N HIS A 157 4.94 5.93 -17.59
CA HIS A 157 5.01 5.01 -18.73
C HIS A 157 5.82 3.75 -18.43
N LEU A 158 6.91 3.86 -17.67
CA LEU A 158 7.70 2.70 -17.25
C LEU A 158 6.89 1.74 -16.35
N LEU A 159 6.11 2.26 -15.40
CA LEU A 159 5.20 1.45 -14.58
C LEU A 159 4.26 0.63 -15.45
N ALA A 160 3.58 1.30 -16.40
CA ALA A 160 2.66 0.64 -17.31
C ALA A 160 3.35 -0.42 -18.20
N ARG A 161 4.53 -0.11 -18.75
CA ARG A 161 5.32 -1.07 -19.56
C ARG A 161 5.78 -2.28 -18.75
N ARG A 162 6.01 -2.13 -17.45
CA ARG A 162 6.34 -3.21 -16.52
C ARG A 162 5.11 -3.97 -15.99
N GLY A 163 3.93 -3.71 -16.56
CA GLY A 163 2.71 -4.46 -16.24
C GLY A 163 2.00 -4.01 -14.97
N ALA A 164 2.29 -2.82 -14.44
CA ALA A 164 1.58 -2.32 -13.26
C ALA A 164 0.07 -2.20 -13.52
N GLY A 165 -0.73 -2.81 -12.65
CA GLY A 165 -2.19 -2.67 -12.67
C GLY A 165 -2.67 -1.42 -11.95
N PHE A 166 -1.96 -1.04 -10.89
CA PHE A 166 -2.17 0.18 -10.13
C PHE A 166 -0.86 0.77 -9.61
N GLY A 167 -0.87 2.00 -9.12
CA GLY A 167 0.29 2.59 -8.45
C GLY A 167 0.48 4.08 -8.72
N VAL A 168 1.65 4.58 -8.36
CA VAL A 168 2.03 5.98 -8.56
C VAL A 168 3.53 6.11 -8.83
N ALA A 169 3.89 7.10 -9.63
CA ALA A 169 5.26 7.63 -9.71
C ALA A 169 5.18 9.11 -9.32
N THR A 170 5.93 9.51 -8.30
CA THR A 170 5.85 10.84 -7.68
C THR A 170 7.23 11.38 -7.31
N ASP A 171 7.34 12.71 -7.25
CA ASP A 171 8.53 13.42 -6.78
C ASP A 171 8.53 13.62 -5.26
N ALA A 172 7.45 13.24 -4.57
CA ALA A 172 7.43 13.14 -3.12
C ALA A 172 8.56 12.21 -2.60
N PRO A 173 9.17 12.51 -1.45
CA PRO A 173 10.35 11.80 -0.95
C PRO A 173 10.07 10.33 -0.57
N GLY A 174 8.80 9.93 -0.41
CA GLY A 174 8.40 8.61 0.06
C GLY A 174 7.99 8.60 1.53
N PRO A 175 7.69 7.43 2.10
CA PRO A 175 7.37 7.32 3.52
C PRO A 175 8.59 7.60 4.37
N THR A 176 8.42 8.41 5.42
CA THR A 176 9.45 8.56 6.47
C THR A 176 9.55 7.25 7.24
N ARG A 177 10.60 6.46 7.00
CA ARG A 177 10.90 5.33 7.88
C ARG A 177 11.34 5.89 9.23
N ALA A 178 10.58 5.65 10.29
CA ALA A 178 11.04 5.91 11.64
C ALA A 178 12.37 5.16 11.83
N SER A 179 13.44 5.89 12.16
CA SER A 179 14.74 5.28 12.43
C SER A 179 14.59 4.30 13.58
N VAL A 180 14.92 3.03 13.35
CA VAL A 180 15.17 2.08 14.45
C VAL A 180 16.41 2.59 15.20
N ALA A 181 16.19 3.38 16.25
CA ALA A 181 17.25 3.70 17.20
C ALA A 181 17.72 2.37 17.79
N GLY A 182 18.97 2.02 17.50
CA GLY A 182 19.56 0.75 17.93
C GLY A 182 19.41 0.59 19.44
N ALA A 183 18.80 -0.53 19.84
CA ALA A 183 18.93 -1.03 21.20
C ALA A 183 20.42 -1.37 21.41
N GLY A 184 21.17 -0.38 21.88
CA GLY A 184 22.54 -0.57 22.34
C GLY A 184 22.50 -1.53 23.52
N SER A 185 22.95 -2.74 23.29
CA SER A 185 23.37 -3.66 24.33
C SER A 185 24.55 -3.03 25.09
N ALA A 186 24.28 -2.41 26.23
CA ALA A 186 25.28 -2.17 27.25
C ALA A 186 25.10 -3.23 28.33
N GLY A 187 25.73 -4.39 28.10
CA GLY A 187 26.04 -5.33 29.15
C GLY A 187 27.44 -5.02 29.68
N SER A 188 27.53 -4.73 30.97
CA SER A 188 28.51 -5.24 31.95
C SER A 188 28.11 -4.71 33.32
#